data_AF-X1QQ66-F1
#
_entry.id   AF-X1QQ66-F1
#
_cell.length_a   1.000
_cell.length_b   1.000
_cell.length_c   1.000
_cell.angle_alpha   90.00
_cell.angle_beta   90.00
_cell.angle_gamma   90.00
#
_symmetry.space_group_name_H-M   'P 1'
#
loop_
_entity.id
_entity.type
_entity.pdbx_description
1 polymer ?
#
loop_
_entity_poly.entity_id
_entity_poly.type
_entity_poly.pdbx_seq_one_letter_code
_entity_poly.pdbx_strand_id
1 'polypeptide(L)'
;FLSFPEILHWWMDRMFPIGRKAASLAHPLISRLTNIPVPGDEVFASIESLFSELDEIQSLLTNRDDASVRLVVNPEKMVIKEAQRTFTYLNLYGYLTDLIICNRLIPDKVDDQYFSFWKKSQSQYYAVIEESFAPLPISSVPLLEKEVVGIPMLKVMADALYGDDDPTKVFFQGQAQQFHKEDEHYILTLVLPFTEKGDISLTQSGDELIIRVGNFKRNIILPRALVGLAATEARFEGG
;
A
#
# COMPACT_ATOMS: atom_id res chain seq x y z
N PHE A 1 8.69 5.66 2.79
CA PHE A 1 9.51 4.66 2.08
C PHE A 1 9.09 4.55 0.63
N LEU A 2 7.81 4.30 0.30
CA LEU A 2 7.36 4.21 -1.10
C LEU A 2 7.31 5.55 -1.87
N SER A 3 7.29 6.70 -1.17
CA SER A 3 7.36 8.04 -1.77
C SER A 3 8.77 8.52 -2.08
N PHE A 4 9.78 7.71 -1.76
CA PHE A 4 11.18 8.08 -1.93
C PHE A 4 11.54 8.29 -3.41
N PRO A 5 11.14 7.43 -4.37
CA PRO A 5 11.57 7.53 -5.76
C PRO A 5 11.20 8.85 -6.46
N GLU A 6 9.99 9.37 -6.24
CA GLU A 6 9.57 10.66 -6.85
C GLU A 6 10.38 11.86 -6.33
N ILE A 7 10.71 11.86 -5.03
CA ILE A 7 11.55 12.90 -4.42
C ILE A 7 12.99 12.78 -4.93
N LEU A 8 13.44 11.55 -5.18
CA LEU A 8 14.78 11.26 -5.70
C LEU A 8 14.95 11.68 -7.15
N HIS A 9 13.98 11.39 -8.03
CA HIS A 9 13.99 11.84 -9.42
C HIS A 9 14.08 13.37 -9.52
N TRP A 10 13.26 14.08 -8.74
CA TRP A 10 13.34 15.54 -8.70
C TRP A 10 14.70 16.05 -8.21
N TRP A 11 15.28 15.40 -7.20
CA TRP A 11 16.59 15.77 -6.68
C TRP A 11 17.72 15.52 -7.69
N MET A 12 17.67 14.37 -8.39
CA MET A 12 18.56 13.99 -9.49
C MET A 12 18.50 14.99 -10.65
N ASP A 13 17.30 15.31 -11.14
CA ASP A 13 17.13 16.16 -12.32
C ASP A 13 17.44 17.63 -12.05
N ARG A 14 17.15 18.11 -10.83
CA ARG A 14 17.18 19.55 -10.52
C ARG A 14 18.40 20.00 -9.73
N MET A 15 18.84 19.24 -8.72
CA MET A 15 19.91 19.65 -7.80
C MET A 15 21.27 19.12 -8.22
N PHE A 16 21.31 17.91 -8.77
CA PHE A 16 22.56 17.22 -9.13
C PHE A 16 23.40 17.93 -10.21
N PRO A 17 22.81 18.46 -11.32
CA PRO A 17 23.58 19.13 -12.36
C PRO A 17 24.20 20.46 -11.88
N ILE A 18 23.55 21.11 -10.92
CA ILE A 18 24.01 22.36 -10.29
C ILE A 18 25.19 22.05 -9.36
N GLY A 19 25.10 20.99 -8.56
CA GLY A 19 26.17 20.52 -7.68
C GLY A 19 27.42 20.12 -8.45
N ARG A 20 27.28 19.30 -9.51
CA ARG A 20 28.41 18.81 -10.33
C ARG A 20 29.14 19.95 -11.05
N LYS A 21 28.41 20.88 -11.69
CA LYS A 21 29.00 22.04 -12.38
C LYS A 21 29.60 23.08 -11.43
N ALA A 22 28.99 23.30 -10.27
CA ALA A 22 29.52 24.23 -9.27
C ALA A 22 30.77 23.66 -8.57
N ALA A 23 30.79 22.37 -8.24
CA ALA A 23 31.93 21.69 -7.64
C ALA A 23 33.15 21.65 -8.59
N SER A 24 32.94 21.47 -9.90
CA SER A 24 34.02 21.48 -10.88
C SER A 24 34.62 22.87 -11.13
N LEU A 25 33.83 23.94 -10.96
CA LEU A 25 34.28 25.32 -11.19
C LEU A 25 34.85 26.01 -9.94
N ALA A 26 34.41 25.62 -8.74
CA ALA A 26 34.79 26.27 -7.47
C ALA A 26 35.78 25.44 -6.60
N HIS A 27 36.19 24.26 -7.09
CA HIS A 27 37.08 23.31 -6.38
C HIS A 27 38.33 23.93 -5.72
N PRO A 28 39.06 24.87 -6.35
CA PRO A 28 40.28 25.42 -5.75
C PRO A 28 40.04 26.49 -4.67
N LEU A 29 38.86 27.10 -4.62
CA LEU A 29 38.56 28.26 -3.77
C LEU A 29 37.77 27.88 -2.51
N ILE A 30 36.83 26.94 -2.62
CA ILE A 30 35.97 26.52 -1.48
C ILE A 30 36.75 25.66 -0.48
N SER A 31 37.65 24.79 -0.97
CA SER A 31 38.51 23.94 -0.14
C SER A 31 39.45 24.73 0.78
N ARG A 32 39.71 26.02 0.49
CA ARG A 32 40.55 26.90 1.32
C ARG A 32 39.77 27.75 2.33
N LEU A 33 38.47 27.95 2.15
CA LEU A 33 37.64 28.83 2.97
C LEU A 33 36.76 28.08 3.97
N THR A 34 36.50 26.78 3.75
CA THR A 34 35.66 25.96 4.63
C THR A 34 36.26 24.56 4.84
N ASN A 35 36.29 24.08 6.08
CA ASN A 35 36.76 22.73 6.47
C ASN A 35 35.78 21.59 6.08
N ILE A 36 34.84 21.85 5.16
CA ILE A 36 33.83 20.87 4.74
C ILE A 36 34.36 20.20 3.46
N PRO A 37 34.63 18.88 3.47
CA PRO A 37 35.06 18.18 2.27
C PRO A 37 33.95 18.25 1.22
N VAL A 38 34.27 18.87 0.09
CA VAL A 38 33.37 18.89 -1.08
C VAL A 38 33.33 17.46 -1.62
N PRO A 39 32.14 16.87 -1.82
CA PRO A 39 32.02 15.50 -2.35
C PRO A 39 32.77 15.38 -3.68
N GLY A 40 33.63 14.36 -3.79
CA GLY A 40 34.33 14.05 -5.04
C GLY A 40 33.40 13.36 -6.05
N ASP A 41 33.85 13.28 -7.31
CA ASP A 41 33.10 12.63 -8.39
C ASP A 41 32.73 11.17 -8.09
N GLU A 42 33.55 10.46 -7.30
CA GLU A 42 33.25 9.09 -6.85
C GLU A 42 32.02 8.99 -5.95
N VAL A 43 31.81 9.98 -5.07
CA VAL A 43 30.64 10.04 -4.18
C VAL A 43 29.39 10.30 -5.01
N PHE A 44 29.48 11.20 -6.00
CA PHE A 44 28.39 11.46 -6.92
C PHE A 44 28.06 10.22 -7.77
N ALA A 45 29.06 9.53 -8.32
CA ALA A 45 28.85 8.29 -9.07
C ALA A 45 28.21 7.18 -8.22
N SER A 46 28.60 7.07 -6.94
CA SER A 46 28.00 6.09 -6.01
C SER A 46 26.52 6.39 -5.74
N ILE A 47 26.18 7.68 -5.61
CA ILE A 47 24.80 8.12 -5.44
C ILE A 47 23.96 7.83 -6.70
N GLU A 48 24.52 8.09 -7.89
CA GLU A 48 23.88 7.80 -9.17
C GLU A 48 23.61 6.29 -9.34
N SER A 49 24.58 5.43 -8.98
CA SER A 49 24.41 3.97 -8.99
C SER A 49 23.29 3.52 -8.05
N LEU A 50 23.27 4.03 -6.81
CA LEU A 50 22.23 3.70 -5.84
C LEU A 50 20.84 4.06 -6.36
N PHE A 51 20.70 5.21 -7.03
CA PHE A 51 19.42 5.61 -7.60
C PHE A 51 19.00 4.73 -8.77
N SER A 52 19.92 4.40 -9.67
CA SER A 52 19.64 3.43 -10.75
C SER A 52 19.16 2.09 -10.20
N GLU A 53 19.80 1.57 -9.15
CA GLU A 53 19.39 0.32 -8.50
C GLU A 53 18.00 0.41 -7.85
N LEU A 54 17.68 1.54 -7.22
CA LEU A 54 16.35 1.77 -6.63
C LEU A 54 15.26 1.85 -7.69
N ASP A 55 15.55 2.46 -8.84
CA ASP A 55 14.62 2.57 -9.97
C ASP A 55 14.37 1.21 -10.61
N GLU A 56 15.41 0.38 -10.75
CA GLU A 56 15.29 -1.01 -11.21
C GLU A 56 14.41 -1.85 -10.27
N ILE A 57 14.64 -1.75 -8.95
CA ILE A 57 13.81 -2.43 -7.95
C ILE A 57 12.36 -1.95 -8.03
N GLN A 58 12.13 -0.65 -8.18
CA GLN A 58 10.79 -0.10 -8.30
C GLN A 58 10.10 -0.63 -9.57
N SER A 59 10.79 -0.62 -10.71
CA SER A 59 10.28 -1.15 -11.97
C SER A 59 9.89 -2.63 -11.84
N LEU A 60 10.71 -3.44 -11.16
CA LEU A 60 10.43 -4.86 -10.96
C LEU A 60 9.23 -5.09 -10.03
N LEU A 61 9.15 -4.37 -8.92
CA LEU A 61 8.07 -4.55 -7.95
C LEU A 61 6.73 -3.93 -8.38
N THR A 62 6.75 -2.99 -9.32
CA THR A 62 5.54 -2.40 -9.91
C THR A 62 5.10 -3.11 -11.20
N ASN A 63 5.94 -3.98 -11.77
CA ASN A 63 5.52 -4.86 -12.86
C ASN A 63 4.55 -5.93 -12.34
N ARG A 64 3.30 -5.85 -12.78
CA ARG A 64 2.19 -6.68 -12.31
C ARG A 64 2.23 -8.12 -12.79
N ASP A 65 3.00 -8.38 -13.84
CA ASP A 65 3.19 -9.72 -14.37
C ASP A 65 4.28 -10.48 -13.58
N ASP A 66 5.20 -9.75 -12.92
CA ASP A 66 6.35 -10.31 -12.23
C ASP A 66 6.22 -10.29 -10.70
N ALA A 67 5.46 -9.34 -10.13
CA ALA A 67 5.37 -9.12 -8.70
C ALA A 67 3.95 -8.76 -8.22
N SER A 68 3.58 -9.31 -7.07
CA SER A 68 2.39 -8.93 -6.32
C SER A 68 2.68 -8.82 -4.82
N VAL A 69 1.80 -8.10 -4.12
CA VAL A 69 1.85 -7.90 -2.67
C VAL A 69 0.63 -8.54 -2.04
N ARG A 70 0.84 -9.25 -0.93
CA ARG A 70 -0.24 -9.79 -0.09
C ARG A 70 -0.22 -9.10 1.26
N LEU A 71 -1.33 -8.46 1.62
CA LEU A 71 -1.42 -7.73 2.89
C LEU A 71 -1.94 -8.65 3.99
N VAL A 72 -1.20 -8.74 5.09
CA VAL A 72 -1.62 -9.51 6.27
C VAL A 72 -2.25 -8.56 7.29
N VAL A 73 -3.46 -8.86 7.72
CA VAL A 73 -4.25 -8.04 8.65
C VAL A 73 -4.83 -8.93 9.75
N ASN A 74 -4.89 -8.41 10.97
CA ASN A 74 -5.67 -9.04 12.05
C ASN A 74 -7.04 -8.34 12.14
N PRO A 75 -8.10 -9.03 12.58
CA PRO A 75 -9.44 -8.46 12.78
C PRO A 75 -9.49 -7.53 14.01
N GLU A 76 -8.74 -6.43 13.94
CA GLU A 76 -8.61 -5.40 14.98
C GLU A 76 -8.60 -4.02 14.33
N LYS A 77 -9.38 -3.08 14.88
CA LYS A 77 -9.62 -1.75 14.31
C LYS A 77 -8.35 -1.00 13.88
N MET A 78 -7.32 -0.95 14.73
CA MET A 78 -6.09 -0.20 14.43
C MET A 78 -5.29 -0.85 13.30
N VAL A 79 -5.20 -2.19 13.31
CA VAL A 79 -4.47 -2.96 12.30
C VAL A 79 -5.16 -2.84 10.94
N ILE A 80 -6.51 -2.87 10.92
CA ILE A 80 -7.28 -2.65 9.70
C ILE A 80 -7.01 -1.26 9.11
N LYS A 81 -7.03 -0.21 9.94
CA LYS A 81 -6.72 1.15 9.48
C LYS A 81 -5.31 1.29 8.90
N GLU A 82 -4.32 0.64 9.52
CA GLU A 82 -2.94 0.66 8.99
C GLU A 82 -2.84 -0.10 7.67
N ALA A 83 -3.51 -1.25 7.56
CA ALA A 83 -3.57 -2.02 6.33
C ALA A 83 -4.28 -1.25 5.21
N GLN A 84 -5.38 -0.52 5.51
CA GLN A 84 -6.03 0.37 4.55
C GLN A 84 -5.06 1.46 4.06
N ARG A 85 -4.32 2.10 4.96
CA ARG A 85 -3.34 3.13 4.58
C ARG A 85 -2.23 2.54 3.69
N THR A 86 -1.73 1.37 4.04
CA THR A 86 -0.70 0.66 3.25
C THR A 86 -1.26 0.28 1.88
N PHE A 87 -2.49 -0.20 1.82
CA PHE A 87 -3.17 -0.52 0.58
C PHE A 87 -3.34 0.70 -0.33
N THR A 88 -3.79 1.84 0.19
CA THR A 88 -3.87 3.08 -0.58
C THR A 88 -2.49 3.49 -1.11
N TYR A 89 -1.44 3.39 -0.28
CA TYR A 89 -0.07 3.67 -0.71
C TYR A 89 0.42 2.74 -1.83
N LEU A 90 0.15 1.44 -1.72
CA LEU A 90 0.54 0.47 -2.74
C LEU A 90 -0.12 0.78 -4.08
N ASN A 91 -1.43 1.06 -4.08
CA ASN A 91 -2.15 1.45 -5.30
C ASN A 91 -1.67 2.81 -5.84
N LEU A 92 -1.40 3.78 -4.97
CA LEU A 92 -0.88 5.10 -5.36
C LEU A 92 0.45 4.99 -6.14
N TYR A 93 1.31 4.05 -5.74
CA TYR A 93 2.60 3.81 -6.38
C TYR A 93 2.59 2.64 -7.38
N GLY A 94 1.40 2.14 -7.75
CA GLY A 94 1.23 1.16 -8.81
C GLY A 94 1.52 -0.31 -8.46
N TYR A 95 1.82 -0.62 -7.19
CA TYR A 95 2.06 -2.00 -6.74
C TYR A 95 0.75 -2.82 -6.76
N LEU A 96 0.78 -3.97 -7.43
CA LEU A 96 -0.35 -4.89 -7.45
C LEU A 96 -0.49 -5.55 -6.07
N THR A 97 -1.65 -5.37 -5.43
CA THR A 97 -2.02 -6.20 -4.27
C THR A 97 -3.03 -7.25 -4.74
N ASP A 98 -2.74 -8.53 -4.57
CA ASP A 98 -3.56 -9.62 -5.13
C ASP A 98 -4.40 -10.36 -4.09
N LEU A 99 -4.01 -10.34 -2.82
CA LEU A 99 -4.69 -11.06 -1.74
C LEU A 99 -4.59 -10.33 -0.41
N ILE A 100 -5.67 -10.36 0.37
CA ILE A 100 -5.65 -10.00 1.79
C ILE A 100 -5.65 -11.28 2.63
N ILE A 101 -4.78 -11.35 3.62
CA ILE A 101 -4.69 -12.48 4.55
C ILE A 101 -5.21 -12.01 5.91
N CYS A 102 -6.40 -12.46 6.30
CA CYS A 102 -6.96 -12.21 7.62
C CYS A 102 -6.43 -13.25 8.62
N ASN A 103 -5.45 -12.86 9.43
CA ASN A 103 -4.76 -13.74 10.35
C ASN A 103 -5.40 -13.74 11.75
N ARG A 104 -5.15 -14.81 12.52
CA ARG A 104 -5.52 -14.97 13.93
C ARG A 104 -7.03 -14.97 14.20
N LEU A 105 -7.82 -15.56 13.30
CA LEU A 105 -9.25 -15.78 13.52
C LEU A 105 -9.49 -16.90 14.53
N ILE A 106 -10.32 -16.66 15.54
CA ILE A 106 -10.65 -17.68 16.53
C ILE A 106 -11.43 -18.81 15.82
N PRO A 107 -10.94 -20.06 15.84
CA PRO A 107 -11.58 -21.16 15.13
C PRO A 107 -13.03 -21.41 15.58
N ASP A 108 -13.89 -21.82 14.66
CA ASP A 108 -15.28 -22.14 14.96
C ASP A 108 -15.42 -23.26 16.00
N LYS A 109 -14.50 -24.24 16.01
CA LYS A 109 -14.40 -25.32 17.00
C LYS A 109 -14.31 -24.86 18.48
N VAL A 110 -14.00 -23.60 18.73
CA VAL A 110 -13.94 -23.04 20.10
C VAL A 110 -15.34 -22.56 20.53
N ASP A 111 -16.09 -23.42 21.23
CA ASP A 111 -17.48 -23.14 21.64
C ASP A 111 -17.62 -22.50 23.04
N ASP A 112 -16.51 -22.16 23.68
CA ASP A 112 -16.52 -21.57 25.02
C ASP A 112 -17.20 -20.19 25.01
N GLN A 113 -18.15 -20.00 25.93
CA GLN A 113 -18.89 -18.74 26.11
C GLN A 113 -17.95 -17.54 26.35
N TYR A 114 -16.80 -17.76 26.98
CA TYR A 114 -15.77 -16.73 27.15
C TYR A 114 -15.37 -16.12 25.79
N PHE A 115 -15.13 -16.95 24.77
CA PHE A 115 -14.68 -16.50 23.45
C PHE A 115 -15.78 -15.91 22.56
N SER A 116 -17.06 -16.04 22.96
CA SER A 116 -18.20 -15.58 22.15
C SER A 116 -18.16 -14.09 21.82
N PHE A 117 -17.75 -13.24 22.76
CA PHE A 117 -17.63 -11.80 22.55
C PHE A 117 -16.53 -11.46 21.54
N TRP A 118 -15.36 -12.10 21.66
CA TRP A 118 -14.26 -11.90 20.72
C TRP A 118 -14.61 -12.39 19.32
N LYS A 119 -15.24 -13.56 19.18
CA LYS A 119 -15.73 -14.06 17.89
C LYS A 119 -16.70 -13.08 17.23
N LYS A 120 -17.66 -12.54 18.00
CA LYS A 120 -18.58 -11.51 17.51
C LYS A 120 -17.85 -10.26 17.05
N SER A 121 -16.89 -9.78 17.83
CA SER A 121 -16.07 -8.62 17.45
C SER A 121 -15.21 -8.90 16.22
N GLN A 122 -14.61 -10.08 16.11
CA GLN A 122 -13.82 -10.47 14.93
C GLN A 122 -14.68 -10.56 13.68
N SER A 123 -15.90 -11.11 13.77
CA SER A 123 -16.85 -11.14 12.65
C SER A 123 -17.24 -9.73 12.18
N GLN A 124 -17.48 -8.80 13.11
CA GLN A 124 -17.73 -7.39 12.76
C GLN A 124 -16.53 -6.76 12.05
N TYR A 125 -15.32 -6.99 12.55
CA TYR A 125 -14.10 -6.48 11.92
C TYR A 125 -13.77 -7.17 10.60
N TYR A 126 -14.13 -8.45 10.44
CA TYR A 126 -13.99 -9.19 9.19
C TYR A 126 -14.86 -8.58 8.09
N ALA A 127 -16.13 -8.26 8.40
CA ALA A 127 -17.00 -7.55 7.48
C ALA A 127 -16.43 -6.17 7.07
N VAL A 128 -15.79 -5.46 8.01
CA VAL A 128 -15.07 -4.21 7.69
C VAL A 128 -13.88 -4.47 6.77
N ILE A 129 -13.12 -5.56 6.93
CA ILE A 129 -12.04 -5.95 6.03
C ILE A 129 -12.59 -6.23 4.64
N GLU A 130 -13.66 -7.01 4.52
CA GLU A 130 -14.34 -7.29 3.24
C GLU A 130 -14.76 -5.99 2.53
N GLU A 131 -15.47 -5.10 3.25
CA GLU A 131 -15.89 -3.80 2.71
C GLU A 131 -14.68 -2.93 2.32
N SER A 132 -13.59 -2.99 3.09
CA SER A 132 -12.43 -2.10 2.90
C SER A 132 -11.58 -2.49 1.71
N PHE A 133 -11.38 -3.79 1.47
CA PHE A 133 -10.44 -4.29 0.47
C PHE A 133 -11.09 -4.91 -0.77
N ALA A 134 -12.43 -5.00 -0.82
CA ALA A 134 -13.13 -5.44 -2.03
C ALA A 134 -12.67 -4.64 -3.27
N PRO A 135 -12.48 -5.28 -4.43
CA PRO A 135 -12.87 -6.66 -4.76
C PRO A 135 -11.80 -7.73 -4.47
N LEU A 136 -10.77 -7.42 -3.67
CA LEU A 136 -9.71 -8.40 -3.39
C LEU A 136 -10.25 -9.63 -2.65
N PRO A 137 -9.80 -10.84 -3.02
CA PRO A 137 -10.06 -12.03 -2.23
C PRO A 137 -9.43 -11.91 -0.85
N ILE A 138 -10.07 -12.52 0.14
CA ILE A 138 -9.59 -12.59 1.52
C ILE A 138 -9.43 -14.06 1.90
N SER A 139 -8.21 -14.46 2.26
CA SER A 139 -7.94 -15.78 2.84
C SER A 139 -7.76 -15.66 4.35
N SER A 140 -8.36 -16.59 5.07
CA SER A 140 -8.42 -16.56 6.53
C SER A 140 -7.47 -17.59 7.14
N VAL A 141 -6.65 -17.16 8.10
CA VAL A 141 -5.78 -18.06 8.87
C VAL A 141 -6.30 -18.15 10.31
N PRO A 142 -6.61 -19.36 10.80
CA PRO A 142 -7.05 -19.53 12.18
C PRO A 142 -5.94 -19.16 13.16
N LEU A 143 -6.32 -18.80 14.38
CA LEU A 143 -5.40 -18.71 15.49
C LEU A 143 -4.84 -20.11 15.79
N LEU A 144 -3.57 -20.32 15.44
CA LEU A 144 -2.87 -21.58 15.63
C LEU A 144 -2.50 -21.77 17.11
N GLU A 145 -2.50 -23.03 17.56
CA GLU A 145 -2.24 -23.41 18.96
C GLU A 145 -0.78 -23.17 19.39
N LYS A 146 0.12 -23.00 18.42
CA LYS A 146 1.56 -22.80 18.63
C LYS A 146 2.06 -21.71 17.70
N GLU A 147 3.17 -21.09 18.08
CA GLU A 147 3.89 -20.16 17.22
C GLU A 147 4.35 -20.85 15.93
N VAL A 148 4.31 -20.11 14.82
CA VAL A 148 4.70 -20.63 13.50
C VAL A 148 6.21 -20.59 13.37
N VAL A 149 6.87 -21.58 13.97
CA VAL A 149 8.33 -21.70 13.96
C VAL A 149 8.74 -23.03 13.34
N GLY A 150 9.65 -22.95 12.36
CA GLY A 150 10.18 -24.10 11.64
C GLY A 150 9.26 -24.64 10.55
N ILE A 151 9.83 -25.48 9.69
CA ILE A 151 9.15 -26.09 8.55
C ILE A 151 7.83 -26.81 8.90
N PRO A 152 7.73 -27.57 10.02
CA PRO A 152 6.48 -28.27 10.34
C PRO A 152 5.30 -27.32 10.54
N MET A 153 5.49 -26.23 11.28
CA MET A 153 4.43 -25.25 11.51
C MET A 153 4.14 -24.40 10.27
N LEU A 154 5.15 -24.13 9.44
CA LEU A 154 4.93 -23.46 8.15
C LEU A 154 4.05 -24.29 7.22
N LYS A 155 4.16 -25.62 7.23
CA LYS A 155 3.25 -26.51 6.48
C LYS A 155 1.82 -26.40 6.98
N VAL A 156 1.61 -26.45 8.30
CA VAL A 156 0.27 -26.28 8.89
C VAL A 156 -0.35 -24.93 8.50
N MET A 157 0.45 -23.85 8.50
CA MET A 157 -0.02 -22.54 8.06
C MET A 157 -0.30 -22.49 6.55
N ALA A 158 0.55 -23.12 5.72
CA ALA A 158 0.35 -23.20 4.28
C ALA A 158 -0.92 -23.97 3.93
N ASP A 159 -1.16 -25.12 4.58
CA ASP A 159 -2.38 -25.91 4.39
C ASP A 159 -3.63 -25.13 4.81
N ALA A 160 -3.55 -24.34 5.88
CA ALA A 160 -4.67 -23.51 6.33
C ALA A 160 -4.95 -22.32 5.39
N LEU A 161 -3.92 -21.76 4.75
CA LEU A 161 -4.01 -20.55 3.93
C LEU A 161 -4.31 -20.85 2.45
N TYR A 162 -3.66 -21.86 1.91
CA TYR A 162 -3.69 -22.22 0.49
C TYR A 162 -4.37 -23.57 0.24
N GLY A 163 -4.37 -24.48 1.20
CA GLY A 163 -4.84 -25.85 0.98
C GLY A 163 -4.09 -26.49 -0.19
N ASP A 164 -4.83 -26.90 -1.22
CA ASP A 164 -4.27 -27.48 -2.45
C ASP A 164 -3.98 -26.42 -3.54
N ASP A 165 -4.31 -25.14 -3.32
CA ASP A 165 -4.00 -24.07 -4.27
C ASP A 165 -2.50 -23.74 -4.33
N ASP A 166 -2.05 -23.29 -5.50
CA ASP A 166 -0.66 -22.86 -5.72
C ASP A 166 -0.38 -21.51 -5.02
N PRO A 167 0.57 -21.44 -4.07
CA PRO A 167 0.90 -20.20 -3.38
C PRO A 167 1.53 -19.14 -4.29
N THR A 168 2.02 -19.50 -5.49
CA THR A 168 2.60 -18.56 -6.47
C THR A 168 1.56 -17.91 -7.38
N LYS A 169 0.31 -18.40 -7.36
CA LYS A 169 -0.79 -17.85 -8.15
C LYS A 169 -1.11 -16.42 -7.74
N VAL A 170 -1.35 -15.55 -8.72
CA VAL A 170 -1.91 -14.22 -8.50
C VAL A 170 -3.42 -14.34 -8.36
N PHE A 171 -3.96 -14.03 -7.18
CA PHE A 171 -5.37 -14.25 -6.87
C PHE A 171 -6.31 -13.16 -7.42
N PHE A 172 -5.75 -11.99 -7.72
CA PHE A 172 -6.46 -10.86 -8.31
C PHE A 172 -5.50 -9.99 -9.13
N GLN A 173 -5.89 -9.67 -10.37
CA GLN A 173 -5.08 -8.85 -11.29
C GLN A 173 -5.72 -7.48 -11.61
N GLY A 174 -6.92 -7.21 -11.08
CA GLY A 174 -7.59 -5.92 -11.29
C GLY A 174 -6.92 -4.80 -10.50
N GLN A 175 -7.35 -3.56 -10.74
CA GLN A 175 -7.03 -2.43 -9.85
C GLN A 175 -8.26 -2.09 -9.03
N ALA A 176 -8.20 -2.36 -7.73
CA ALA A 176 -9.25 -1.94 -6.80
C ALA A 176 -9.35 -0.41 -6.71
N GLN A 177 -8.19 0.26 -6.80
CA GLN A 177 -8.04 1.71 -6.75
C GLN A 177 -7.00 2.13 -7.77
N GLN A 178 -7.25 3.17 -8.55
CA GLN A 178 -6.26 3.79 -9.42
C GLN A 178 -6.08 5.24 -8.98
N PHE A 179 -4.83 5.66 -8.83
CA PHE A 179 -4.48 7.05 -8.65
C PHE A 179 -3.81 7.56 -9.91
N HIS A 180 -4.28 8.68 -10.43
CA HIS A 180 -3.64 9.39 -11.52
C HIS A 180 -3.43 10.85 -11.11
N LYS A 181 -2.27 11.40 -11.41
CA LYS A 181 -1.99 12.82 -11.17
C LYS A 181 -2.24 13.60 -12.45
N GLU A 182 -3.17 14.53 -12.43
CA GLU A 182 -3.43 15.48 -13.52
C GLU A 182 -3.12 16.89 -13.00
N ASP A 183 -2.06 17.50 -13.55
CA ASP A 183 -1.53 18.80 -13.13
C ASP A 183 -1.29 18.87 -11.60
N GLU A 184 -2.07 19.68 -10.89
CA GLU A 184 -2.01 19.89 -9.43
C GLU A 184 -3.03 19.03 -8.67
N HIS A 185 -3.77 18.14 -9.35
CA HIS A 185 -4.84 17.33 -8.76
C HIS A 185 -4.49 15.83 -8.81
N TYR A 186 -5.04 15.09 -7.85
CA TYR A 186 -5.04 13.62 -7.87
C TYR A 186 -6.46 13.13 -8.15
N ILE A 187 -6.59 12.29 -9.17
CA ILE A 187 -7.82 11.58 -9.50
C ILE A 187 -7.73 10.18 -8.91
N LEU A 188 -8.73 9.84 -8.10
CA LEU A 188 -8.90 8.50 -7.54
C LEU A 188 -10.06 7.80 -8.24
N THR A 189 -9.75 6.79 -9.05
CA THR A 189 -10.74 5.92 -9.68
C THR A 189 -10.91 4.65 -8.86
N LEU A 190 -12.14 4.30 -8.55
CA LEU A 190 -12.48 3.11 -7.75
C LEU A 190 -13.42 2.23 -8.54
N VAL A 191 -13.13 0.93 -8.57
CA VAL A 191 -14.03 -0.06 -9.18
C VAL A 191 -15.11 -0.39 -8.15
N LEU A 192 -16.37 -0.13 -8.50
CA LEU A 192 -17.52 -0.29 -7.61
C LEU A 192 -18.46 -1.40 -8.13
N PRO A 193 -18.09 -2.69 -7.97
CA PRO A 193 -18.85 -3.78 -8.55
C PRO A 193 -20.27 -3.80 -7.98
N PHE A 194 -21.26 -4.01 -8.85
CA PHE A 194 -22.68 -4.14 -8.50
C PHE A 194 -23.36 -2.90 -7.90
N THR A 195 -22.81 -1.71 -8.14
CA THR A 195 -23.42 -0.45 -7.69
C THR A 195 -24.36 0.09 -8.76
N GLU A 196 -25.66 0.13 -8.47
CA GLU A 196 -26.62 0.88 -9.29
C GLU A 196 -26.33 2.38 -9.20
N LYS A 197 -26.57 3.11 -10.29
CA LYS A 197 -26.38 4.56 -10.32
C LYS A 197 -27.20 5.20 -9.19
N GLY A 198 -26.51 5.83 -8.24
CA GLY A 198 -27.12 6.47 -7.08
C GLY A 198 -26.43 7.79 -6.74
N ASP A 199 -26.98 8.48 -5.74
CA ASP A 199 -26.38 9.72 -5.24
C ASP A 199 -24.98 9.43 -4.68
N ILE A 200 -24.00 10.21 -5.15
CA ILE A 200 -22.63 10.11 -4.69
C ILE A 200 -22.46 11.12 -3.55
N SER A 201 -22.03 10.64 -2.39
CA SER A 201 -21.61 11.50 -1.30
C SER A 201 -20.13 11.27 -0.98
N LEU A 202 -19.38 12.36 -0.96
CA LEU A 202 -18.02 12.39 -0.42
C LEU A 202 -18.03 13.06 0.94
N THR A 203 -17.36 12.47 1.91
CA THR A 203 -17.12 13.10 3.21
C THR A 203 -15.69 12.84 3.60
N GLN A 204 -14.92 13.91 3.78
CA GLN A 204 -13.54 13.84 4.24
C GLN A 204 -13.44 14.29 5.69
N SER A 205 -12.79 13.50 6.53
CA SER A 205 -12.54 13.82 7.94
C SER A 205 -11.11 13.45 8.30
N GLY A 206 -10.25 14.46 8.45
CA GLY A 206 -8.82 14.23 8.71
C GLY A 206 -8.14 13.50 7.55
N ASP A 207 -7.61 12.30 7.82
CA ASP A 207 -7.01 11.40 6.85
C ASP A 207 -8.00 10.36 6.29
N GLU A 208 -9.30 10.46 6.59
CA GLU A 208 -10.32 9.53 6.08
C GLU A 208 -11.15 10.17 4.96
N LEU A 209 -11.25 9.48 3.83
CA LEU A 209 -12.18 9.79 2.75
C LEU A 209 -13.27 8.71 2.71
N ILE A 210 -14.49 9.11 3.06
CA ILE A 210 -15.67 8.25 3.01
C ILE A 210 -16.42 8.54 1.71
N ILE A 211 -16.58 7.51 0.90
CA ILE A 211 -17.29 7.55 -0.37
C ILE A 211 -18.54 6.70 -0.22
N ARG A 212 -19.70 7.24 -0.57
CA ARG A 212 -20.95 6.49 -0.61
C ARG A 212 -21.60 6.65 -1.97
N VAL A 213 -22.07 5.55 -2.53
CA VAL A 213 -22.84 5.50 -3.78
C VAL A 213 -23.99 4.52 -3.57
N GLY A 214 -25.21 5.01 -3.41
CA GLY A 214 -26.35 4.17 -3.02
C GLY A 214 -26.11 3.44 -1.69
N ASN A 215 -26.17 2.10 -1.71
CA ASN A 215 -25.88 1.24 -0.54
C ASN A 215 -24.39 0.95 -0.36
N PHE A 216 -23.57 1.28 -1.35
CA PHE A 216 -22.15 1.05 -1.28
C PHE A 216 -21.50 2.15 -0.44
N LYS A 217 -20.63 1.73 0.48
CA LYS A 217 -19.78 2.61 1.27
C LYS A 217 -18.34 2.10 1.16
N ARG A 218 -17.41 3.04 0.99
CA ARG A 218 -15.98 2.78 1.06
C ARG A 218 -15.34 3.80 1.97
N ASN A 219 -14.57 3.32 2.94
CA ASN A 219 -13.69 4.19 3.70
C ASN A 219 -12.25 4.01 3.18
N ILE A 220 -11.63 5.10 2.79
CA ILE A 220 -10.26 5.13 2.29
C ILE A 220 -9.43 5.96 3.26
N ILE A 221 -8.40 5.34 3.81
CA ILE A 221 -7.41 6.05 4.62
C ILE A 221 -6.38 6.66 3.66
N LEU A 222 -6.32 7.99 3.66
CA LEU A 222 -5.44 8.76 2.82
C LEU A 222 -3.99 8.69 3.34
N PRO A 223 -3.03 8.41 2.46
CA PRO A 223 -1.62 8.53 2.79
C PRO A 223 -1.25 9.99 3.07
N ARG A 224 -0.17 10.22 3.82
CA ARG A 224 0.32 11.59 4.17
C ARG A 224 0.53 12.48 2.94
N ALA A 225 0.88 11.90 1.79
CA ALA A 225 1.03 12.63 0.53
C ALA A 225 -0.27 13.29 0.04
N LEU A 226 -1.43 12.74 0.43
CA LEU A 226 -2.77 13.24 0.09
C LEU A 226 -3.47 13.92 1.27
N VAL A 227 -2.94 13.78 2.49
CA VAL A 227 -3.47 14.46 3.68
C VAL A 227 -3.34 15.98 3.52
N GLY A 228 -4.48 16.68 3.54
CA GLY A 228 -4.54 18.13 3.36
C GLY A 228 -5.06 18.57 1.98
N LEU A 229 -5.16 17.65 1.02
CA LEU A 229 -5.90 17.89 -0.22
C LEU A 229 -7.40 17.72 0.05
N ALA A 230 -8.21 18.65 -0.42
CA ALA A 230 -9.66 18.57 -0.30
C ALA A 230 -10.23 17.77 -1.48
N ALA A 231 -11.11 16.80 -1.19
CA ALA A 231 -11.92 16.17 -2.23
C ALA A 231 -12.95 17.18 -2.77
N THR A 232 -12.78 17.63 -4.01
CA THR A 232 -13.57 18.70 -4.64
C THR A 232 -14.75 18.18 -5.45
N GLU A 233 -14.56 17.08 -6.18
CA GLU A 233 -15.54 16.52 -7.11
C GLU A 233 -15.55 14.98 -7.04
N ALA A 234 -16.70 14.38 -7.32
CA ALA A 234 -16.81 12.95 -7.63
C ALA A 234 -17.82 12.74 -8.74
N ARG A 235 -17.51 11.77 -9.60
CA ARG A 235 -18.36 11.35 -10.70
C ARG A 235 -18.39 9.82 -10.77
N PHE A 236 -19.54 9.28 -11.15
CA PHE A 236 -19.73 7.86 -11.42
C PHE A 236 -19.75 7.65 -12.94
N GLU A 237 -18.81 6.87 -13.46
CA GLU A 237 -18.67 6.57 -14.89
C GLU A 237 -18.53 5.06 -15.12
N GLY A 238 -19.63 4.41 -15.54
CA GLY A 238 -19.64 2.94 -15.74
C GLY A 238 -19.57 2.19 -14.40
N GLY A 239 -20.40 1.16 -14.24
CA GLY A 239 -20.37 0.30 -13.04
C GLY A 239 -19.22 -0.69 -13.06
#